data_AF-A0A2W6E4D6-F1
#
_entry.id   AF-A0A2W6E4D6-F1
#
_cell.length_a   1.000
_cell.length_b   1.000
_cell.length_c   1.000
_cell.angle_alpha   90.00
_cell.angle_beta   90.00
_cell.angle_gamma   90.00
#
_symmetry.space_group_name_H-M   'P 1'
#
loop_
_entity.id
_entity.type
_entity.pdbx_description
1 polymer ?
#
loop_
_entity_poly.entity_id
_entity_poly.type
_entity_poly.pdbx_seq_one_letter_code
_entity_poly.pdbx_strand_id
1 'polypeptide(L)'
;MTRGCWNAGPRITVGSNQFAVGRRQVDDIMAHAMLHAWLILTGAADLNESHGRARYAAVRRLSPVVLGRDLDVYRGADRRSVRAPNPAYAPDNDQPKTLVRKVRDRAAVAHDDIARWPGSLRPVGYDFGEPIPCPTY
;
A
#
# COMPACT_ATOMS: atom_id res chain seq x y z
N MET A 1 15.82 33.93 -22.10
CA MET A 1 14.64 33.06 -21.99
C MET A 1 14.52 32.57 -20.55
N THR A 2 13.77 33.31 -19.74
CA THR A 2 13.37 32.92 -18.38
C THR A 2 12.36 31.77 -18.52
N ARG A 3 12.75 30.55 -18.16
CA ARG A 3 11.82 29.43 -18.02
C ARG A 3 10.78 29.84 -16.98
N GLY A 4 9.54 30.02 -17.41
CA GLY A 4 8.42 30.32 -16.53
C GLY A 4 8.36 29.29 -15.41
N CYS A 5 8.56 29.75 -14.18
CA CYS A 5 8.29 29.01 -12.96
C CYS A 5 6.78 28.79 -12.88
N TRP A 6 6.30 27.71 -13.51
CA TRP A 6 5.00 27.17 -13.15
C TRP A 6 5.12 26.67 -11.71
N ASN A 7 4.53 27.41 -10.77
CA ASN A 7 4.09 26.87 -9.48
C ASN A 7 3.06 25.78 -9.76
N ALA A 8 3.50 24.60 -10.21
CA ALA A 8 2.61 23.48 -10.43
C ALA A 8 2.20 22.97 -9.06
N GLY A 9 0.94 23.21 -8.68
CA GLY A 9 0.30 22.54 -7.57
C GLY A 9 0.34 21.01 -7.75
N PRO A 10 -0.14 20.25 -6.75
CA PRO A 10 -0.13 18.79 -6.82
C PRO A 10 -0.80 18.28 -8.10
N ARG A 11 -0.05 17.53 -8.91
CA ARG A 11 -0.50 16.96 -10.17
C ARG A 11 -0.54 15.44 -10.07
N ILE A 12 -1.67 14.85 -10.44
CA ILE A 12 -1.81 13.41 -10.65
C ILE A 12 -1.57 13.15 -12.14
N THR A 13 -0.68 12.22 -12.47
CA THR A 13 -0.41 11.79 -13.84
C THR A 13 -0.76 10.32 -13.95
N VAL A 14 -1.56 9.97 -14.96
CA VAL A 14 -1.94 8.59 -15.27
C VAL A 14 -1.31 8.21 -16.60
N GLY A 15 -0.61 7.08 -16.65
CA GLY A 15 -0.01 6.58 -17.88
C GLY A 15 -1.09 6.21 -18.90
N SER A 16 -0.90 6.56 -20.17
CA SER A 16 -1.86 6.27 -21.25
C SER A 16 -2.17 4.78 -21.40
N ASN A 17 -1.19 3.92 -21.11
CA ASN A 17 -1.37 2.46 -21.11
C ASN A 17 -2.40 1.95 -20.09
N GLN A 18 -2.69 2.71 -19.03
CA GLN A 18 -3.67 2.32 -18.00
C GLN A 18 -5.10 2.45 -18.51
N PHE A 19 -5.35 3.38 -19.42
CA PHE A 19 -6.67 3.58 -20.04
C PHE A 19 -7.08 2.39 -20.91
N ALA A 20 -6.10 1.70 -21.52
CA ALA A 20 -6.32 0.49 -22.29
C ALA A 20 -6.75 -0.73 -21.45
N VAL A 21 -6.52 -0.69 -20.13
CA VAL A 21 -6.89 -1.79 -19.22
C VAL A 21 -8.38 -1.75 -18.87
N GLY A 22 -8.92 -0.55 -18.64
CA GLY A 22 -10.34 -0.37 -18.30
C GLY A 22 -10.60 0.84 -17.41
N ARG A 23 -11.84 1.34 -17.42
CA ARG A 23 -12.27 2.49 -16.59
C ARG A 23 -11.95 2.31 -15.11
N ARG A 24 -12.22 1.13 -14.53
CA ARG A 24 -11.99 0.89 -13.11
C ARG A 24 -10.51 0.82 -12.74
N GLN A 25 -9.63 0.53 -13.70
CA GLN A 25 -8.18 0.61 -13.46
C GLN A 25 -7.76 2.07 -13.27
N VAL A 26 -8.32 2.98 -14.07
CA VAL A 26 -8.10 4.42 -13.90
C VAL A 26 -8.71 4.89 -12.58
N ASP A 27 -9.90 4.45 -12.21
CA ASP A 27 -10.51 4.76 -10.91
C ASP A 27 -9.62 4.30 -9.74
N ASP A 28 -9.07 3.09 -9.81
CA ASP A 28 -8.17 2.54 -8.79
C ASP A 28 -6.87 3.37 -8.67
N ILE A 29 -6.29 3.77 -9.79
CA ILE A 29 -5.11 4.66 -9.82
C ILE A 29 -5.44 6.02 -9.23
N MET A 30 -6.58 6.59 -9.60
CA MET A 30 -7.02 7.89 -9.10
C MET A 30 -7.26 7.83 -7.60
N ALA A 31 -7.94 6.80 -7.09
CA ALA A 31 -8.14 6.60 -5.65
C ALA A 31 -6.81 6.46 -4.90
N HIS A 32 -5.86 5.69 -5.43
CA HIS A 32 -4.53 5.54 -4.86
C HIS A 32 -3.78 6.88 -4.81
N ALA A 33 -3.77 7.61 -5.93
CA ALA A 33 -3.07 8.89 -6.04
C ALA A 33 -3.72 9.97 -5.16
N MET A 34 -5.06 10.00 -5.07
CA MET A 34 -5.79 10.90 -4.19
C MET A 34 -5.54 10.59 -2.71
N LEU A 35 -5.40 9.33 -2.32
CA LEU A 35 -4.97 8.96 -0.96
C LEU A 35 -3.58 9.54 -0.65
N HIS A 36 -2.62 9.40 -1.57
CA HIS A 36 -1.30 10.00 -1.42
C HIS A 36 -1.38 11.53 -1.32
N ALA A 37 -2.13 12.19 -2.19
CA ALA A 37 -2.33 13.63 -2.16
C ALA A 37 -2.95 14.09 -0.84
N TRP A 38 -3.97 13.40 -0.35
CA TRP A 38 -4.60 13.68 0.94
C TRP A 38 -3.58 13.56 2.10
N LEU A 39 -2.80 12.48 2.14
CA LEU A 39 -1.76 12.30 3.16
C LEU A 39 -0.74 13.45 3.13
N ILE A 40 -0.34 13.91 1.95
CA ILE A 40 0.60 15.02 1.79
C ILE A 40 -0.01 16.32 2.31
N LEU A 41 -1.23 16.64 1.86
CA LEU A 41 -1.93 17.88 2.21
C LEU A 41 -2.25 17.99 3.70
N THR A 42 -2.46 16.86 4.39
CA THR A 42 -2.70 16.84 5.83
C THR A 42 -1.43 16.70 6.67
N GLY A 43 -0.24 16.75 6.06
CA GLY A 43 1.04 16.54 6.76
C GLY A 43 1.24 15.11 7.30
N ALA A 44 0.46 14.14 6.82
CA ALA A 44 0.52 12.74 7.23
C ALA A 44 1.40 11.87 6.32
N ALA A 45 2.09 12.47 5.34
CA ALA A 45 2.91 11.77 4.35
C ALA A 45 4.36 11.48 4.78
N ASP A 46 4.73 11.78 6.02
CA ASP A 46 6.13 11.77 6.46
C ASP A 46 6.83 10.41 6.25
N LEU A 47 8.06 10.46 5.72
CA LEU A 47 8.80 9.35 5.10
C LEU A 47 9.38 8.34 6.10
N ASN A 48 9.37 8.66 7.39
CA ASN A 48 10.00 7.87 8.45
C ASN A 48 8.96 7.10 9.27
N GLU A 49 8.60 5.90 8.78
CA GLU A 49 7.99 4.71 9.42
C GLU A 49 6.79 4.81 10.40
N SER A 50 6.66 5.85 11.23
CA SER A 50 5.65 5.97 12.29
C SER A 50 4.26 6.41 11.80
N HIS A 51 4.17 6.94 10.58
CA HIS A 51 2.94 7.42 9.92
C HIS A 51 2.26 6.41 8.99
N GLY A 52 2.77 5.17 8.92
CA GLY A 52 2.01 4.05 8.34
C GLY A 52 0.60 3.95 8.95
N ARG A 53 0.39 4.40 10.20
CA ARG A 53 -0.93 4.41 10.84
C ARG A 53 -1.99 5.22 10.09
N ALA A 54 -1.67 6.43 9.61
CA ALA A 54 -2.65 7.27 8.90
C ALA A 54 -3.04 6.65 7.56
N ARG A 55 -2.05 6.16 6.80
CA ARG A 55 -2.28 5.40 5.57
C ARG A 55 -3.16 4.19 5.80
N TYR A 56 -2.83 3.35 6.79
CA TYR A 56 -3.61 2.14 7.07
C TYR A 56 -5.02 2.48 7.56
N ALA A 57 -5.18 3.50 8.41
CA ALA A 57 -6.49 3.96 8.85
C ALA A 57 -7.36 4.45 7.67
N ALA A 58 -6.78 5.23 6.75
CA ALA A 58 -7.46 5.68 5.54
C ALA A 58 -7.84 4.50 4.63
N VAL A 59 -6.93 3.54 4.42
CA VAL A 59 -7.21 2.32 3.65
C VAL A 59 -8.36 1.52 4.28
N ARG A 60 -8.34 1.28 5.59
CA ARG A 60 -9.45 0.61 6.30
C ARG A 60 -10.77 1.34 6.09
N ARG A 61 -10.76 2.67 6.23
CA ARG A 61 -11.97 3.51 6.09
C ARG A 61 -12.52 3.52 4.66
N LEU A 62 -11.65 3.53 3.64
CA LEU A 62 -12.06 3.65 2.23
C LEU A 62 -12.40 2.31 1.60
N SER A 63 -11.85 1.20 2.11
CA SER A 63 -11.99 -0.13 1.51
C SER A 63 -13.43 -0.62 1.34
N PRO A 64 -14.38 -0.37 2.26
CA PRO A 64 -15.78 -0.77 2.06
C PRO A 64 -16.37 -0.18 0.78
N VAL A 65 -16.06 1.08 0.49
CA VAL A 65 -16.57 1.79 -0.70
C VAL A 65 -15.77 1.41 -1.95
N VAL A 66 -14.44 1.33 -1.86
CA VAL A 66 -13.56 1.12 -3.03
C VAL A 66 -13.48 -0.36 -3.43
N LEU A 67 -13.38 -1.26 -2.45
CA LEU A 67 -13.22 -2.71 -2.65
C LEU A 67 -14.52 -3.49 -2.48
N GLY A 68 -15.58 -2.89 -1.95
CA GLY A 68 -16.83 -3.58 -1.63
C GLY A 68 -16.73 -4.49 -0.41
N ARG A 69 -15.66 -4.36 0.40
CA ARG A 69 -15.41 -5.16 1.60
C ARG A 69 -14.58 -4.40 2.63
N ASP A 70 -14.83 -4.70 3.90
CA ASP A 70 -13.96 -4.24 4.98
C ASP A 70 -12.57 -4.84 4.86
N LEU A 71 -11.57 -4.04 5.25
CA LEU A 71 -10.21 -4.51 5.49
C LEU A 71 -9.85 -4.21 6.94
N ASP A 72 -9.49 -5.24 7.69
CA ASP A 72 -8.86 -5.06 9.00
C ASP A 72 -7.35 -5.17 8.88
N VAL A 73 -6.70 -4.02 8.66
CA VAL A 73 -5.25 -3.94 8.39
C VAL A 73 -4.58 -2.90 9.26
N TYR A 74 -3.42 -3.22 9.84
CA TYR A 74 -2.57 -2.28 10.57
C TYR A 74 -1.10 -2.55 10.28
N ARG A 75 -0.23 -1.56 10.54
CA ARG A 75 1.21 -1.69 10.30
C ARG A 75 1.78 -2.79 11.20
N GLY A 76 2.42 -3.80 10.59
CA GLY A 76 3.00 -4.94 11.29
C GLY A 76 2.04 -6.12 11.50
N ALA A 77 0.79 -6.03 11.02
CA ALA A 77 -0.14 -7.17 11.02
C ALA A 77 0.37 -8.37 10.21
N ASP A 78 1.23 -8.12 9.22
CA ASP A 78 1.87 -9.13 8.39
C ASP A 78 3.03 -9.87 9.09
N ARG A 79 3.30 -9.58 10.38
CA ARG A 79 4.41 -10.17 11.14
C ARG A 79 3.97 -10.61 12.52
N ARG A 80 4.29 -11.85 12.90
CA ARG A 80 4.12 -12.37 14.26
C ARG A 80 5.45 -12.75 14.89
N SER A 81 5.54 -12.61 16.21
CA SER A 81 6.70 -13.06 16.98
C SER A 81 6.61 -14.56 17.22
N VAL A 82 7.65 -15.31 16.90
CA VAL A 82 7.79 -16.74 17.24
C VAL A 82 9.08 -16.95 18.02
N ARG A 83 9.08 -17.90 18.94
CA ARG A 83 10.30 -18.36 19.61
C ARG A 83 10.95 -19.44 18.76
N ALA A 84 12.18 -19.22 18.35
CA ALA A 84 13.00 -20.20 17.64
C ALA A 84 14.17 -20.63 18.52
N PRO A 85 14.69 -21.86 18.36
CA PRO A 85 15.91 -22.29 19.03
C PRO A 85 17.05 -21.31 18.77
N ASN A 86 17.81 -20.98 19.82
CA ASN A 86 19.01 -20.16 19.68
C ASN A 86 20.19 -21.05 19.25
N PRO A 87 20.76 -20.90 18.05
CA PRO A 87 21.90 -21.72 17.62
C PRO A 87 23.17 -21.48 18.45
N ALA A 88 23.24 -20.35 19.17
CA ALA A 88 24.36 -20.03 20.06
C ALA A 88 24.15 -20.55 21.50
N TYR A 89 23.02 -21.20 21.81
CA TYR A 89 22.79 -21.74 23.15
C TYR A 89 23.62 -23.00 23.39
N ALA A 90 24.37 -23.00 24.50
CA ALA A 90 24.99 -24.18 25.06
C ALA A 90 24.71 -24.21 26.59
N PRO A 91 24.65 -25.39 27.25
CA PRO A 91 24.33 -25.49 28.67
C PRO A 91 25.25 -24.71 29.61
N ASP A 92 26.47 -24.43 29.13
CA ASP A 92 27.60 -23.80 29.80
C ASP A 92 27.81 -22.33 29.40
N ASN A 93 26.89 -21.74 28.63
CA ASN A 93 26.94 -20.31 28.27
C ASN A 93 25.69 -19.55 28.70
N ASP A 94 25.84 -18.23 28.85
CA ASP A 94 24.77 -17.33 29.29
C ASP A 94 23.76 -16.98 28.18
N GLN A 95 23.81 -17.66 27.03
CA GLN A 95 22.90 -17.37 25.93
C GLN A 95 21.50 -17.92 26.25
N PRO A 96 20.42 -17.21 25.86
CA PRO A 96 19.07 -17.71 26.08
C PRO A 96 18.77 -18.91 25.18
N LYS A 97 18.03 -19.91 25.70
CA LYS A 97 17.60 -21.13 24.97
C LYS A 97 16.86 -20.84 23.65
N THR A 98 16.11 -19.74 23.60
CA THR A 98 15.29 -19.36 22.44
C THR A 98 15.45 -17.88 22.12
N LEU A 99 15.44 -17.54 20.84
CA LEU A 99 15.37 -16.17 20.34
C LEU A 99 13.97 -15.85 19.82
N VAL A 100 13.53 -14.61 20.00
CA VAL A 100 12.31 -14.11 19.37
C VAL A 100 12.63 -13.69 17.94
N ARG A 101 11.96 -14.30 16.97
CA ARG A 101 12.05 -13.94 15.55
C ARG A 101 10.71 -13.41 15.06
N LYS A 102 10.73 -12.39 14.22
CA LYS A 102 9.55 -11.96 13.46
C LYS A 102 9.43 -12.83 12.22
N VAL A 103 8.31 -13.52 12.08
CA VAL A 103 7.97 -14.30 10.88
C VAL A 103 6.74 -13.72 10.22
N ARG A 104 6.67 -13.85 8.90
CA ARG A 104 5.53 -13.36 8.12
C ARG A 104 4.27 -14.16 8.49
N ASP A 105 3.19 -13.46 8.75
CA ASP A 105 1.86 -14.06 8.79
C ASP A 105 1.31 -14.13 7.37
N ARG A 106 1.04 -15.35 6.88
CA ARG A 106 0.56 -15.57 5.52
C ARG A 106 -0.94 -15.32 5.37
N ALA A 107 -1.69 -15.30 6.47
CA ALA A 107 -3.12 -15.01 6.45
C ALA A 107 -3.40 -13.50 6.44
N ALA A 108 -2.43 -12.69 6.86
CA ALA A 108 -2.54 -11.23 6.88
C ALA A 108 -2.22 -10.60 5.51
N VAL A 109 -2.87 -9.47 5.23
CA VAL A 109 -2.56 -8.66 4.03
C VAL A 109 -1.15 -8.09 4.16
N ALA A 110 -0.32 -8.31 3.14
CA ALA A 110 1.06 -7.86 3.16
C ALA A 110 1.15 -6.33 3.09
N HIS A 111 2.20 -5.76 3.69
CA HIS A 111 2.45 -4.33 3.54
C HIS A 111 2.55 -3.90 2.08
N ASP A 112 3.18 -4.72 1.22
CA ASP A 112 3.37 -4.43 -0.21
C ASP A 112 2.05 -4.38 -0.98
N ASP A 113 1.00 -5.04 -0.49
CA ASP A 113 -0.33 -4.97 -1.07
C ASP A 113 -1.04 -3.70 -0.59
N ILE A 114 -0.92 -3.35 0.69
CA ILE A 114 -1.35 -2.02 1.18
C ILE A 114 -0.61 -0.88 0.47
N ALA A 115 0.65 -1.12 0.09
CA ALA A 115 1.47 -0.20 -0.67
C ALA A 115 0.90 0.06 -2.08
N ARG A 116 0.17 -0.90 -2.65
CA ARG A 116 -0.41 -0.89 -4.00
C ARG A 116 -1.95 -0.95 -3.98
N TRP A 117 -2.57 -0.62 -2.85
CA TRP A 117 -4.02 -0.52 -2.72
C TRP A 117 -4.57 0.56 -3.68
N PRO A 118 -5.74 0.39 -4.32
CA PRO A 118 -6.65 -0.75 -4.20
C PRO A 118 -6.34 -1.90 -5.17
N GLY A 119 -5.63 -1.63 -6.27
CA GLY A 119 -5.45 -2.58 -7.38
C GLY A 119 -4.89 -3.95 -6.98
N SER A 120 -3.90 -3.99 -6.07
CA SER A 120 -3.32 -5.26 -5.59
C SER A 120 -4.28 -6.15 -4.78
N LEU A 121 -5.40 -5.60 -4.31
CA LEU A 121 -6.41 -6.32 -3.52
C LEU A 121 -7.67 -6.64 -4.31
N ARG A 122 -7.68 -6.33 -5.62
CA ARG A 122 -8.69 -6.81 -6.55
C ARG A 122 -8.54 -8.33 -6.72
N PRO A 123 -9.65 -9.08 -6.86
CA PRO A 123 -9.59 -10.51 -7.10
C PRO A 123 -8.89 -10.80 -8.44
N VAL A 124 -8.34 -12.01 -8.58
CA VAL A 124 -7.82 -12.47 -9.86
C VAL A 124 -8.95 -12.46 -10.90
N GLY A 125 -8.67 -11.92 -12.08
CA GLY A 125 -9.67 -11.78 -13.15
C GLY A 125 -10.70 -10.67 -12.89
N TYR A 126 -10.40 -9.72 -11.99
CA TYR A 126 -11.27 -8.57 -11.77
C TYR A 126 -11.58 -7.84 -13.09
N ASP A 127 -12.87 -7.65 -13.34
CA ASP A 127 -13.34 -6.89 -14.49
C ASP A 127 -13.08 -5.40 -14.26
N PHE A 128 -12.07 -4.88 -14.98
CA PHE A 128 -11.74 -3.46 -14.97
C PHE A 128 -12.66 -2.60 -15.85
N GLY A 129 -13.67 -3.22 -16.47
CA GLY A 129 -14.62 -2.58 -17.36
C GLY A 129 -14.01 -2.23 -18.71
N GLU A 130 -14.79 -1.48 -19.49
CA GLU A 130 -14.41 -1.11 -20.85
C GLU A 130 -13.13 -0.23 -20.86
N PRO A 131 -12.19 -0.50 -21.78
CA PRO A 131 -11.10 0.41 -22.07
C PRO A 131 -11.60 1.82 -22.38
N ILE A 132 -10.85 2.83 -21.95
CA ILE A 132 -11.09 4.22 -22.33
C ILE A 132 -10.27 4.47 -23.61
N PRO A 133 -10.91 4.83 -24.75
CA PRO A 133 -10.18 5.15 -25.96
C PRO A 133 -9.30 6.37 -25.74
N CYS A 134 -7.98 6.18 -25.83
CA CYS A 134 -7.02 7.28 -25.88
C CYS A 134 -6.52 7.40 -27.32
N PRO A 135 -6.97 8.41 -28.09
CA PRO A 135 -6.46 8.62 -29.44
C PRO A 135 -4.97 8.94 -29.34
N THR A 136 -4.14 8.04 -29.86
CA THR A 136 -2.72 8.29 -30.10
C THR A 136 -2.62 9.05 -31.41
N TYR A 137 -2.20 10.31 -31.36
CA TYR A 137 -1.79 11.09 -32.53
C TYR A 137 -0.33 10.82 -32.87
#